data_AF-A0A239E6S3-F1
#
_entry.id   AF-A0A239E6S3-F1
#
_cell.length_a   1.000
_cell.length_b   1.000
_cell.length_c   1.000
_cell.angle_alpha   90.00
_cell.angle_beta   90.00
_cell.angle_gamma   90.00
#
_symmetry.space_group_name_H-M   'P 1'
#
loop_
_entity.id
_entity.type
_entity.pdbx_description
1 polymer ?
#
loop_
_entity_poly.entity_id
_entity_poly.type
_entity_poly.pdbx_seq_one_letter_code
_entity_poly.pdbx_strand_id
1 'polypeptide(L)' 'MTKFYNVVTRKTINQDTIGKKIYHKVGILKVTENGGWFLQMYHQPNTDFMVFPNHNESLPVINFGNNEA' A
#
# COMPACT_ATOMS: atom_id res chain seq x y z
N MET A 1 -16.50 4.26 10.65
CA MET A 1 -15.51 5.09 9.91
C MET A 1 -14.62 4.15 9.12
N THR A 2 -14.50 4.34 7.80
CA THR A 2 -13.72 3.43 6.94
C THR A 2 -12.23 3.59 7.24
N LYS A 3 -11.54 2.50 7.61
CA LYS A 3 -10.11 2.52 7.91
C LYS A 3 -9.31 2.06 6.69
N PHE A 4 -8.22 2.76 6.40
CA PHE A 4 -7.31 2.45 5.32
C PHE A 4 -5.91 2.15 5.84
N TYR A 5 -5.24 1.19 5.22
CA TYR A 5 -3.83 0.89 5.44
C TYR A 5 -3.05 1.03 4.15
N ASN A 6 -1.78 1.43 4.25
CA ASN A 6 -0.87 1.43 3.12
C ASN A 6 -0.24 0.04 2.97
N VAL A 7 -0.25 -0.48 1.75
CA VAL A 7 0.53 -1.67 1.37
C VAL A 7 1.84 -1.17 0.77
N VAL A 8 2.95 -1.67 1.28
CA VAL A 8 4.29 -1.17 1.00
C VAL A 8 5.21 -2.35 0.69
N THR A 9 5.96 -2.27 -0.41
CA THR A 9 7.07 -3.21 -0.66
C THR A 9 8.35 -2.73 -0.01
N ARG A 10 9.13 -3.65 0.55
CA ARG A 10 10.47 -3.38 1.07
C ARG A 10 11.51 -4.00 0.14
N LYS A 11 12.43 -3.17 -0.35
CA LYS A 11 13.62 -3.60 -1.08
C LYS A 11 14.86 -3.29 -0.25
N THR A 12 15.73 -4.28 -0.08
CA THR A 12 17.03 -4.09 0.56
C THR A 12 18.09 -3.92 -0.53
N ILE A 13 18.84 -2.83 -0.48
CA ILE A 13 19.95 -2.56 -1.40
C ILE A 13 21.25 -2.74 -0.62
N ASN A 14 22.04 -3.72 -1.04
CA ASN A 14 23.32 -4.08 -0.44
C ASN A 14 24.47 -3.36 -1.17
N GLN A 15 24.46 -2.02 -1.20
CA GLN A 15 25.54 -1.24 -1.82
C GLN A 15 26.64 -0.81 -0.84
N ASP A 16 26.38 -0.82 0.48
CA ASP A 16 27.33 -0.43 1.53
C ASP A 16 27.34 -1.40 2.71
N THR A 17 28.30 -1.26 3.63
CA THR A 17 28.44 -2.02 4.89
C THR A 17 27.20 -1.99 5.78
N ILE A 18 26.28 -1.05 5.55
CA ILE A 18 24.97 -0.98 6.18
C ILE A 18 23.91 -1.08 5.08
N GLY A 19 23.25 -2.23 4.95
CA GLY A 19 22.21 -2.44 3.95
C GLY A 19 21.08 -1.41 4.08
N LYS A 20 20.78 -0.69 2.99
CA LYS A 20 19.72 0.33 2.96
C LYS A 20 18.37 -0.32 2.65
N LYS A 21 17.37 -0.06 3.49
CA LYS A 21 15.98 -0.49 3.25
C LYS A 21 15.21 0.65 2.59
N ILE A 22 14.61 0.37 1.43
CA ILE A 22 13.72 1.29 0.74
C ILE A 22 12.30 0.74 0.83
N TYR A 23 11.37 1.61 1.19
CA TYR A 23 9.95 1.32 1.31
C TYR A 23 9.21 2.05 0.19
N HIS A 24 8.41 1.33 -0.58
CA HIS A 24 7.63 1.90 -1.67
C HIS A 24 6.16 1.51 -1.53
N LYS A 25 5.26 2.49 -1.49
CA LYS A 25 3.81 2.24 -1.42
C LYS A 25 3.33 1.67 -2.75
N VAL A 26 2.70 0.51 -2.71
CA VAL A 26 2.19 -0.21 -3.89
C VAL A 26 0.67 -0.35 -3.91
N GLY A 27 0.01 -0.04 -2.80
CA GLY A 27 -1.44 -0.17 -2.72
C GLY A 27 -2.04 0.37 -1.44
N ILE A 28 -3.35 0.21 -1.34
CA ILE A 28 -4.15 0.59 -0.18
C ILE A 28 -5.10 -0.57 0.13
N LEU A 29 -5.19 -0.91 1.41
CA LEU A 29 -6.08 -1.90 1.94
C LEU A 29 -7.23 -1.21 2.68
N LYS A 30 -8.47 -1.47 2.25
CA LYS A 30 -9.68 -0.98 2.89
C LYS A 30 -10.19 -2.01 3.89
N VAL A 31 -10.48 -1.57 5.12
CA VAL A 31 -11.18 -2.39 6.10
C VAL A 31 -12.68 -2.37 5.80
N THR A 32 -13.29 -3.55 5.82
CA THR A 32 -14.75 -3.71 5.70
C THR A 32 -15.47 -3.15 6.92
N GLU A 33 -16.77 -2.93 6.80
CA GLU A 33 -17.59 -2.41 7.91
C GLU A 33 -17.56 -3.32 9.15
N ASN A 34 -17.42 -4.63 8.93
CA ASN A 34 -17.31 -5.63 10.00
C ASN A 34 -15.88 -5.79 10.56
N GLY A 35 -14.96 -4.90 10.20
CA GLY A 35 -13.57 -4.93 10.68
C GLY A 35 -12.64 -5.92 9.98
N GLY A 36 -13.17 -6.77 9.09
CA GLY A 36 -12.38 -7.69 8.27
C GLY A 36 -11.67 -7.00 7.11
N TRP A 37 -10.63 -7.62 6.58
CA TRP A 37 -9.95 -7.18 5.36
C TRP A 37 -9.36 -8.39 4.65
N PHE A 38 -9.24 -8.32 3.33
CA PHE A 38 -8.67 -9.37 2.50
C PHE A 38 -7.66 -8.76 1.53
N LEU A 39 -6.48 -9.37 1.45
CA LEU A 39 -5.41 -8.94 0.55
C LEU A 39 -4.81 -10.18 -0.11
N GLN A 40 -5.01 -10.31 -1.41
CA GLN A 40 -4.35 -11.31 -2.23
C GLN A 40 -3.27 -10.60 -3.07
N MET A 41 -2.03 -11.05 -2.94
CA MET A 41 -0.90 -10.50 -3.69
C MET A 41 -0.37 -11.57 -4.62
N TYR A 42 0.06 -11.15 -5.81
CA TYR A 42 0.87 -12.02 -6.66
C TYR A 42 2.25 -12.19 -6.03
N HIS A 43 2.71 -13.44 -5.92
CA HIS A 43 4.01 -13.72 -5.34
C HIS A 43 5.13 -13.26 -6.29
N GLN A 44 5.85 -12.23 -5.88
CA GLN A 44 7.07 -11.79 -6.55
C GLN A 44 8.29 -12.28 -5.76
N PRO A 45 9.26 -12.96 -6.42
CA PRO A 45 10.48 -13.39 -5.75
C PRO A 45 11.22 -12.20 -5.12
N ASN A 46 11.76 -12.40 -3.92
CA ASN A 46 12.56 -11.41 -3.19
C ASN A 46 11.84 -10.08 -2.91
N THR A 47 10.50 -10.08 -2.87
CA THR A 47 9.70 -8.91 -2.52
C THR A 47 8.99 -9.14 -1.20
N ASP A 48 9.35 -8.35 -0.19
CA ASP A 48 8.59 -8.31 1.06
C ASP A 48 7.47 -7.28 0.95
N PHE A 49 6.27 -7.67 1.38
CA PHE A 49 5.12 -6.77 1.49
C PHE A 49 4.83 -6.50 2.97
N MET A 50 4.53 -5.24 3.28
CA MET A 50 4.27 -4.74 4.63
C MET A 50 3.02 -3.87 4.62
N VAL A 51 2.25 -3.94 5.71
CA VAL A 51 1.04 -3.15 5.89
C VAL A 51 1.26 -2.15 7.02
N PHE A 52 1.06 -0.87 6.75
CA PHE A 52 1.22 0.22 7.72
C PHE A 52 -0.08 1.02 7.86
N PRO A 53 -0.37 1.60 9.03
CA PRO A 53 -1.47 2.57 9.16
C PRO A 53 -1.34 3.66 8.10
N ASN A 54 -2.45 4.02 7.46
CA ASN A 54 -2.44 5.18 6.57
C ASN A 54 -2.46 6.47 7.42
N HIS A 55 -1.68 7.47 7.00
CA HIS A 55 -1.65 8.78 7.66
C HIS A 55 -2.88 9.63 7.30
N ASN A 56 -3.53 9.32 6.17
CA ASN A 56 -4.78 9.95 5.74
C ASN A 56 -5.95 8.99 5.90
N GLU A 57 -7.03 9.49 6.50
CA GLU A 57 -8.29 8.76 6.64
C GLU A 57 -9.12 8.75 5.35
N SER A 58 -8.81 9.65 4.41
CA SER A 58 -9.48 9.75 3.11
C SER A 58 -8.54 9.38 1.95
N LEU A 59 -9.10 8.72 0.95
CA LEU A 59 -8.43 8.48 -0.32
C LEU A 59 -8.57 9.71 -1.22
N PRO A 60 -7.55 10.01 -2.06
CA PRO A 60 -7.73 11.02 -3.10
C PRO A 60 -8.90 10.62 -4.00
N VAL A 61 -9.81 11.56 -4.25
CA VAL A 61 -10.95 11.36 -5.14
C VAL A 61 -10.49 11.68 -6.55
N ILE A 62 -10.61 10.71 -7.46
CA ILE A 62 -10.41 10.98 -8.90
C ILE A 62 -11.64 11.75 -9.36
N ASN A 63 -11.43 13.00 -9.79
CA ASN A 63 -12.48 13.79 -10.41
C ASN A 63 -12.48 13.50 -11.91
N PHE A 64 -13.48 12.78 -12.39
CA PHE A 64 -13.59 12.39 -13.81
C PHE A 64 -14.03 13.55 -14.73
N GLY A 65 -14.47 14.69 -14.18
CA GLY A 65 -14.91 15.85 -14.97
C GLY A 65 -15.97 15.48 -16.03
N ASN A 66 -16.07 16.28 -17.10
CA ASN A 66 -16.93 16.00 -18.26
C ASN A 66 -16.27 15.04 -19.29
N ASN A 67 -15.31 14.21 -18.88
CA ASN A 67 -14.56 13.35 -19.81
C ASN A 67 -15.12 11.93 -19.94
N GLU A 68 -16.35 11.69 -19.47
CA GLU A 68 -17.12 10.50 -19.82
C GLU A 68 -18.13 10.89 -20.91
N ALA A 69 -17.85 10.43 -22.13
CA ALA A 69 -18.74 10.49 -23.29
C ALA A 69 -19.36 9.11 -23.53
#